data_AF-A0A9P6FY04-F1
#
_entry.id   AF-A0A9P6FY04-F1
#
_cell.length_a   1.000
_cell.length_b   1.000
_cell.length_c   1.000
_cell.angle_alpha   90.00
_cell.angle_beta   90.00
_cell.angle_gamma   90.00
#
_symmetry.space_group_name_H-M   'P 1'
#
loop_
_entity.id
_entity.type
_entity.pdbx_description
1 polymer ?
#
loop_
_entity_poly.entity_id
_entity_poly.type
_entity_poly.pdbx_seq_one_letter_code
_entity_poly.pdbx_strand_id
1 'polypeptide(L)'
;GLASNDVVVLTMTPFLVYYSHAVSLVTPVAFLMAEIQTANIASMALYIGNITNVVACQAYKVSFLEYSAWMILPCLISIATCYGMLLVNFRSPHYIPTQLQAPNIDPRACLIDPWGAIFGVCVLASSLVCLVGTSFAHVSVWLVTGPFALVMLIRDIWYDSQGKFKGSHLVTLSTGGMDKDEKMDICTNTDIESAIETRKNGTDKGSTLSEIKVVAGLEETGQIQDSNHSGPDSSASSVLEGTVVALGGSGSGPAAGEDAQTKEQESDNINGSNNNDNNNSTVRTNAFERRFPLLHAIAIRMPWAILPFTFSMFIMVEGLSHSGWIAIFASWATKLVPNYIAATYAIGFVSVLLCNIFNNVPMTILVARILQHPNFTTSPLATPEVVKGCLFGLIVGSNLGACTTLISSLAGLMWDSVLKNKNASVGFWGFLRWNMTVMPVVIFIALSVVVAEIAIMF
;
A
#
# COMPACT_ATOMS: atom_id res chain seq x y z
N GLY A 1 8.99 -6.88 -7.64
CA GLY A 1 9.99 -7.96 -7.77
C GLY A 1 10.75 -8.14 -6.48
N LEU A 2 11.76 -7.29 -6.24
CA LEU A 2 12.67 -7.42 -5.11
C LEU A 2 12.06 -7.07 -3.75
N ALA A 3 11.12 -6.11 -3.73
CA ALA A 3 10.34 -5.76 -2.56
C ALA A 3 8.91 -6.31 -2.68
N SER A 4 8.27 -6.55 -1.52
CA SER A 4 6.85 -6.89 -1.45
C SER A 4 5.98 -5.80 -2.08
N ASN A 5 4.89 -6.18 -2.74
CA ASN A 5 3.92 -5.25 -3.30
C ASN A 5 3.43 -4.23 -2.25
N ASP A 6 3.16 -4.67 -1.02
CA ASP A 6 2.70 -3.80 0.07
C ASP A 6 3.72 -2.69 0.41
N VAL A 7 5.01 -3.05 0.42
CA VAL A 7 6.11 -2.12 0.72
C VAL A 7 6.26 -1.09 -0.40
N VAL A 8 6.16 -1.54 -1.66
CA VAL A 8 6.21 -0.64 -2.82
C VAL A 8 5.06 0.35 -2.75
N VAL A 9 3.83 -0.11 -2.51
CA VAL A 9 2.65 0.76 -2.37
C VAL A 9 2.82 1.77 -1.24
N LEU A 10 3.23 1.32 -0.04
CA LEU A 10 3.40 2.21 1.10
C LEU A 10 4.49 3.27 0.91
N THR A 11 5.50 3.00 0.10
CA THR A 11 6.66 3.88 -0.08
C THR A 11 6.56 4.74 -1.33
N MET A 12 6.08 4.19 -2.43
CA MET A 12 5.98 4.87 -3.73
C MET A 12 4.72 5.70 -3.85
N THR A 13 3.59 5.28 -3.29
CA THR A 13 2.35 6.08 -3.36
C THR A 13 2.52 7.48 -2.74
N PRO A 14 3.06 7.66 -1.51
CA PRO A 14 3.29 9.00 -0.96
C PRO A 14 4.26 9.83 -1.80
N PHE A 15 5.30 9.18 -2.33
CA PHE A 15 6.28 9.82 -3.20
C PHE A 15 5.62 10.33 -4.49
N LEU A 16 4.79 9.51 -5.14
CA LEU A 16 4.08 9.88 -6.37
C LEU A 16 3.10 11.02 -6.14
N VAL A 17 2.37 11.02 -5.01
CA VAL A 17 1.49 12.15 -4.67
C VAL A 17 2.31 13.43 -4.48
N TYR A 18 3.39 13.38 -3.70
CA TYR A 18 4.27 14.54 -3.50
C TYR A 18 4.87 15.04 -4.81
N TYR A 19 5.43 14.14 -5.62
CA TYR A 19 6.01 14.47 -6.92
C TYR A 19 4.98 15.10 -7.85
N SER A 20 3.75 14.58 -7.84
CA SER A 20 2.66 15.13 -8.65
C SER A 20 2.31 16.55 -8.25
N HIS A 21 2.28 16.85 -6.96
CA HIS A 21 2.10 18.23 -6.48
C HIS A 21 3.28 19.13 -6.84
N ALA A 22 4.51 18.65 -6.73
CA ALA A 22 5.72 19.42 -7.06
C ALA A 22 5.77 19.81 -8.55
N VAL A 23 5.25 18.96 -9.44
CA VAL A 23 5.21 19.22 -10.89
C VAL A 23 3.87 19.82 -11.34
N SER A 24 3.00 20.20 -10.41
CA SER A 24 1.67 20.78 -10.69
C SER A 24 0.80 19.91 -11.61
N LEU A 25 0.88 18.59 -11.47
CA LEU A 25 0.02 17.64 -12.17
C LEU A 25 -1.42 17.75 -11.65
N VAL A 26 -2.36 18.10 -12.53
CA VAL A 26 -3.78 18.27 -12.20
C VAL A 26 -4.43 16.93 -11.81
N THR A 27 -3.98 15.81 -12.40
CA THR A 27 -4.65 14.51 -12.26
C THR A 27 -3.64 13.35 -12.23
N PRO A 28 -3.10 12.95 -11.05
CA PRO A 28 -2.05 11.92 -10.95
C PRO A 28 -2.54 10.48 -11.14
N VAL A 29 -3.81 10.29 -11.53
CA VAL A 29 -4.47 8.98 -11.61
C VAL A 29 -3.71 8.00 -12.50
N ALA A 30 -3.17 8.44 -13.65
CA ALA A 30 -2.43 7.55 -14.53
C ALA A 30 -1.18 6.94 -13.85
N PHE A 31 -0.42 7.76 -13.11
CA PHE A 31 0.78 7.32 -12.41
C PHE A 31 0.44 6.43 -11.20
N LEU A 32 -0.59 6.80 -10.43
CA LEU A 32 -1.05 6.02 -9.29
C LEU A 32 -1.60 4.65 -9.71
N MET A 33 -2.38 4.61 -10.79
CA MET A 33 -2.91 3.36 -11.34
C MET A 33 -1.80 2.49 -11.94
N ALA A 34 -0.82 3.10 -12.62
CA ALA A 34 0.33 2.38 -13.15
C ALA A 34 1.20 1.77 -12.03
N GLU A 35 1.42 2.51 -10.94
CA GLU A 35 2.18 2.05 -9.78
C GLU A 35 1.54 0.83 -9.13
N ILE A 36 0.26 0.91 -8.73
CA ILE A 36 -0.40 -0.20 -8.04
C ILE A 36 -0.54 -1.45 -8.92
N GLN A 37 -0.81 -1.29 -10.22
CA GLN A 37 -0.88 -2.43 -11.15
C GLN A 37 0.49 -3.05 -11.36
N THR A 38 1.52 -2.24 -11.61
CA THR A 38 2.87 -2.74 -11.84
C THR A 38 3.47 -3.38 -10.58
N ALA A 39 3.20 -2.83 -9.39
CA ALA A 39 3.69 -3.39 -8.13
C ALA A 39 3.20 -4.84 -7.91
N ASN A 40 1.91 -5.08 -8.17
CA ASN A 40 1.29 -6.41 -8.03
C ASN A 40 1.64 -7.36 -9.19
N ILE A 41 1.80 -6.87 -10.43
CA ILE A 41 2.31 -7.72 -11.52
C ILE A 41 3.75 -8.13 -11.22
N ALA A 42 4.60 -7.17 -10.86
CA ALA A 42 6.02 -7.39 -10.61
C ALA A 42 6.29 -8.20 -9.34
N SER A 43 5.35 -8.28 -8.39
CA SER A 43 5.49 -9.15 -7.21
C SER A 43 5.40 -10.63 -7.53
N MET A 44 4.81 -10.98 -8.68
CA MET A 44 4.71 -12.35 -9.16
C MET A 44 6.05 -12.91 -9.68
N ALA A 45 7.02 -12.06 -10.03
CA ALA A 45 8.28 -12.52 -10.65
C ALA A 45 9.15 -13.37 -9.72
N LEU A 46 9.19 -13.04 -8.43
CA LEU A 46 10.08 -13.67 -7.45
C LEU A 46 9.27 -14.34 -6.35
N TYR A 47 9.80 -15.45 -5.85
CA TYR A 47 9.20 -16.24 -4.77
C TYR A 47 8.86 -15.36 -3.55
N ILE A 48 9.76 -14.43 -3.21
CA ILE A 48 9.61 -13.51 -2.07
C ILE A 48 8.79 -12.26 -2.38
N GLY A 49 8.37 -12.06 -3.63
CA GLY A 49 7.72 -10.83 -4.06
C GLY A 49 6.33 -10.65 -3.47
N ASN A 50 5.63 -11.73 -3.09
CA ASN A 50 4.35 -11.70 -2.40
C ASN A 50 4.22 -12.89 -1.44
N ILE A 51 3.55 -12.71 -0.30
CA ILE A 51 3.28 -13.80 0.64
C ILE A 51 2.44 -14.92 0.00
N THR A 52 1.56 -14.60 -0.95
CA THR A 52 0.78 -15.60 -1.70
C THR A 52 1.67 -16.56 -2.48
N ASN A 53 2.76 -16.07 -3.07
CA ASN A 53 3.76 -16.88 -3.78
C ASN A 53 4.42 -17.86 -2.82
N VAL A 54 4.85 -17.37 -1.66
CA VAL A 54 5.48 -18.19 -0.62
C VAL A 54 4.55 -19.32 -0.19
N VAL A 55 3.28 -19.02 0.08
CA VAL A 55 2.28 -20.01 0.50
C VAL A 55 2.05 -21.07 -0.58
N ALA A 56 1.83 -20.65 -1.83
CA ALA A 56 1.58 -21.57 -2.94
C ALA A 56 2.79 -22.47 -3.21
N CYS A 57 4.01 -21.92 -3.20
CA CYS A 57 5.22 -22.70 -3.43
C CYS A 57 5.58 -23.62 -2.27
N GLN A 58 5.35 -23.21 -1.02
CA GLN A 58 5.54 -24.08 0.15
C GLN A 58 4.61 -25.29 0.10
N ALA A 59 3.37 -25.10 -0.35
CA ALA A 59 2.42 -26.18 -0.54
C ALA A 59 2.96 -27.25 -1.53
N TYR A 60 3.57 -26.82 -2.64
CA TYR A 60 4.09 -27.74 -3.66
C TYR A 60 5.58 -28.05 -3.53
N LYS A 61 6.24 -27.54 -2.47
CA LYS A 61 7.69 -27.67 -2.24
C LYS A 61 8.55 -27.21 -3.42
N VAL A 62 8.07 -26.21 -4.16
CA VAL A 62 8.79 -25.63 -5.31
C VAL A 62 9.95 -24.77 -4.82
N SER A 63 11.11 -24.93 -5.44
CA SER A 63 12.31 -24.17 -5.07
C SER A 63 12.24 -22.71 -5.56
N PHE A 64 13.05 -21.83 -4.98
CA PHE A 64 13.12 -20.42 -5.37
C PHE A 64 13.43 -20.23 -6.86
N LEU A 65 14.44 -20.95 -7.36
CA LEU A 65 14.92 -20.81 -8.73
C LEU A 65 13.92 -21.39 -9.72
N GLU A 66 13.35 -22.57 -9.41
CA GLU A 66 12.31 -23.17 -10.23
C GLU A 66 11.13 -22.22 -10.38
N TYR A 67 10.58 -21.74 -9.26
CA TYR A 67 9.49 -20.77 -9.29
C TYR A 67 9.81 -19.54 -10.16
N SER A 68 10.97 -18.93 -9.92
CA SER A 68 11.33 -17.68 -10.60
C SER A 68 11.54 -17.89 -12.10
N ALA A 69 12.06 -19.05 -12.51
CA ALA A 69 12.21 -19.41 -13.92
C ALA A 69 10.86 -19.50 -14.65
N TRP A 70 9.84 -20.07 -14.00
CA TRP A 70 8.48 -20.15 -14.55
C TRP A 70 7.76 -18.80 -14.52
N MET A 71 7.99 -17.94 -13.53
CA MET A 71 7.18 -16.73 -13.37
C MET A 71 7.76 -15.47 -14.01
N ILE A 72 9.04 -15.47 -14.39
CA ILE A 72 9.67 -14.27 -14.95
C ILE A 72 9.08 -13.89 -16.31
N LEU A 73 8.81 -14.85 -17.19
CA LEU A 73 8.27 -14.58 -18.52
C LEU A 73 6.79 -14.13 -18.46
N PRO A 74 5.87 -14.83 -17.75
CA PRO A 74 4.52 -14.31 -17.52
C PRO A 74 4.52 -12.91 -16.92
N CYS A 75 5.43 -12.62 -15.98
CA CYS A 75 5.56 -11.29 -15.39
C CYS A 75 5.97 -10.23 -16.43
N LEU A 76 7.02 -10.46 -17.21
CA LEU A 76 7.52 -9.47 -18.18
C LEU A 76 6.47 -9.17 -19.26
N ILE A 77 5.82 -10.21 -19.78
CA ILE A 77 4.74 -10.04 -20.76
C ILE A 77 3.54 -9.32 -20.14
N SER A 78 3.20 -9.61 -18.88
CA SER A 78 2.14 -8.90 -18.16
C SER A 78 2.46 -7.43 -17.95
N ILE A 79 3.71 -7.08 -17.62
CA ILE A 79 4.15 -5.68 -17.50
C ILE A 79 4.03 -4.97 -18.85
N ALA A 80 4.52 -5.58 -19.94
CA ALA A 80 4.43 -5.00 -21.28
C ALA A 80 2.97 -4.80 -21.72
N THR A 81 2.11 -5.79 -21.46
CA THR A 81 0.67 -5.73 -21.75
C THR A 81 0.00 -4.64 -20.93
N CYS A 82 0.25 -4.59 -19.63
CA CYS A 82 -0.28 -3.57 -18.73
C CYS A 82 0.13 -2.17 -19.18
N TYR A 83 1.41 -1.98 -19.51
CA TYR A 83 1.91 -0.72 -20.03
C TYR A 83 1.20 -0.31 -21.33
N GLY A 84 1.05 -1.22 -22.29
CA GLY A 84 0.32 -0.95 -23.53
C GLY A 84 -1.16 -0.57 -23.30
N MET A 85 -1.84 -1.27 -22.41
CA MET A 85 -3.23 -1.00 -22.03
C MET A 85 -3.38 0.34 -21.30
N LEU A 86 -2.46 0.67 -20.40
CA LEU A 86 -2.43 1.95 -19.70
C LEU A 86 -2.17 3.11 -20.67
N LEU A 87 -1.24 2.93 -21.61
CA LEU A 87 -1.02 3.91 -22.67
C LEU A 87 -2.27 4.14 -23.49
N VAL A 88 -3.08 3.11 -23.78
CA VAL A 88 -4.37 3.25 -24.49
C VAL A 88 -5.40 4.00 -23.66
N ASN A 89 -5.51 3.70 -22.37
CA ASN A 89 -6.49 4.29 -21.48
C ASN A 89 -6.18 5.75 -21.13
N PHE A 90 -4.90 6.09 -20.97
CA PHE A 90 -4.44 7.42 -20.56
C PHE A 90 -3.81 8.21 -21.70
N ARG A 91 -4.21 7.96 -22.97
CA ARG A 91 -3.71 8.68 -24.17
C ARG A 91 -3.93 10.20 -24.13
N SER A 92 -4.92 10.66 -23.36
CA SER A 92 -5.24 12.08 -23.30
C SER A 92 -4.10 12.87 -22.66
N PRO A 93 -3.66 14.00 -23.26
CA PRO A 93 -2.65 14.90 -22.67
C PRO A 93 -3.02 15.42 -21.27
N HIS A 94 -4.30 15.33 -20.91
CA HIS A 94 -4.79 15.64 -19.57
C HIS A 94 -4.19 14.75 -18.47
N TYR A 95 -3.84 13.51 -18.77
CA TYR A 95 -3.29 12.56 -17.80
C TYR A 95 -1.77 12.44 -17.84
N ILE A 96 -1.17 12.61 -19.03
CA ILE A 96 0.27 12.49 -19.25
C ILE A 96 0.76 13.78 -19.91
N PRO A 97 1.40 14.69 -19.16
CA PRO A 97 1.96 15.90 -19.74
C PRO A 97 3.16 15.57 -20.63
N THR A 98 3.37 16.35 -21.68
CA THR A 98 4.46 16.16 -22.64
C THR A 98 5.83 16.56 -22.07
N GLN A 99 5.84 17.39 -21.03
CA GLN A 99 7.04 17.81 -20.31
C GLN A 99 6.80 17.75 -18.79
N LEU A 100 7.71 17.10 -18.08
CA LEU A 100 7.77 17.11 -16.62
C LEU A 100 8.92 18.04 -16.22
N GLN A 101 8.62 19.09 -15.45
CA GLN A 101 9.68 19.92 -14.86
C GLN A 101 10.25 19.17 -13.67
N ALA A 102 11.53 18.80 -13.74
CA ALA A 102 12.18 18.12 -12.63
C ALA A 102 12.32 19.09 -11.45
N PRO A 103 11.90 18.71 -10.23
CA PRO A 103 12.19 19.50 -9.05
C PRO A 103 13.72 19.57 -8.85
N ASN A 104 14.24 20.75 -8.53
CA ASN A 104 15.66 20.99 -8.34
C ASN A 104 16.09 20.51 -6.94
N ILE A 105 16.18 19.19 -6.76
CA ILE A 105 16.59 18.54 -5.52
C ILE A 105 17.78 17.64 -5.83
N ASP A 106 18.90 17.81 -5.13
CA ASP A 106 20.06 16.91 -5.24
C ASP A 106 19.75 15.57 -4.55
N PRO A 107 19.68 14.44 -5.28
CA PRO A 107 19.37 13.13 -4.69
C PRO A 107 20.38 12.69 -3.63
N ARG A 108 21.63 13.13 -3.75
CA ARG A 108 22.71 12.76 -2.82
C ARG A 108 22.58 13.50 -1.49
N ALA A 109 22.04 14.71 -1.49
CA ALA A 109 21.79 15.48 -0.28
C ALA A 109 20.64 14.90 0.56
N CYS A 110 19.73 14.11 -0.05
CA CYS A 110 18.65 13.44 0.66
C CYS A 110 19.04 12.10 1.32
N LEU A 111 20.26 11.58 1.09
CA LEU A 111 20.73 10.37 1.76
C LEU A 111 21.13 10.68 3.21
N ILE A 112 20.25 10.31 4.15
CA ILE A 112 20.47 10.47 5.59
C ILE A 112 21.70 9.65 6.06
N ASP A 113 21.89 8.45 5.51
CA ASP A 113 23.02 7.55 5.83
C ASP A 113 23.54 6.80 4.58
N PRO A 114 24.54 7.36 3.88
CA PRO A 114 25.12 6.74 2.69
C PRO A 114 25.79 5.39 2.96
N TRP A 115 26.43 5.24 4.12
CA TRP A 115 27.11 4.00 4.49
C TRP A 115 26.12 2.90 4.85
N GLY A 116 25.04 3.25 5.56
CA GLY A 116 23.93 2.34 5.82
C GLY A 116 23.23 1.87 4.56
N ALA A 117 23.03 2.77 3.59
CA ALA A 117 22.46 2.39 2.29
C ALA A 117 23.33 1.38 1.56
N ILE A 118 24.65 1.61 1.47
CA ILE A 118 25.58 0.66 0.83
C ILE A 118 25.58 -0.67 1.57
N PHE A 119 25.67 -0.65 2.91
CA PHE A 119 25.64 -1.87 3.72
C PHE A 119 24.36 -2.66 3.50
N GLY A 120 23.20 -2.00 3.55
CA GLY A 120 21.89 -2.63 3.33
C GLY A 120 21.75 -3.22 1.93
N VAL A 121 22.21 -2.52 0.89
CA VAL A 121 22.24 -3.04 -0.49
C VAL A 121 23.14 -4.28 -0.61
N CYS A 122 24.33 -4.26 0.01
CA CYS A 122 25.23 -5.42 0.03
C CYS A 122 24.60 -6.62 0.76
N VAL A 123 23.95 -6.40 1.91
CA VAL A 123 23.25 -7.44 2.67
C VAL A 123 22.08 -8.02 1.85
N LEU A 124 21.30 -7.17 1.20
CA LEU A 124 20.20 -7.59 0.33
C LEU A 124 20.71 -8.41 -0.88
N ALA A 125 21.74 -7.91 -1.57
CA ALA A 125 22.35 -8.61 -2.70
C ALA A 125 22.92 -9.97 -2.28
N SER A 126 23.61 -10.03 -1.13
CA SER A 126 24.14 -11.28 -0.57
C SER A 126 23.03 -12.26 -0.20
N SER A 127 21.93 -11.77 0.37
CA SER A 127 20.74 -12.56 0.67
C SER A 127 20.13 -13.19 -0.59
N LEU A 128 20.00 -12.42 -1.67
CA LEU A 128 19.50 -12.91 -2.96
C LEU A 128 20.43 -13.97 -3.58
N VAL A 129 21.74 -13.73 -3.57
CA VAL A 129 22.73 -14.72 -4.04
C VAL A 129 22.65 -16.00 -3.22
N CYS A 130 22.51 -15.89 -1.89
CA CYS A 130 22.35 -17.04 -1.01
C CYS A 130 21.05 -17.82 -1.29
N LEU A 131 19.94 -17.13 -1.57
CA LEU A 131 18.68 -17.76 -1.98
C LEU A 131 18.83 -18.56 -3.28
N VAL A 132 19.55 -18.02 -4.26
CA VAL A 132 19.85 -18.74 -5.50
C VAL A 132 20.73 -19.96 -5.21
N GLY A 133 21.80 -19.80 -4.43
CA GLY A 133 22.73 -20.88 -4.11
C GLY A 133 22.12 -22.00 -3.26
N THR A 134 21.19 -21.66 -2.35
CA THR A 134 20.47 -22.63 -1.50
C THR A 134 19.26 -23.26 -2.18
N SER A 135 18.91 -22.82 -3.39
CA SER A 135 17.77 -23.36 -4.15
C SER A 135 17.91 -24.86 -4.45
N PHE A 136 19.15 -25.39 -4.50
CA PHE A 136 19.43 -26.82 -4.69
C PHE A 136 19.25 -27.65 -3.42
N ALA A 137 19.18 -27.02 -2.26
CA ALA A 137 19.10 -27.67 -0.95
C ALA A 137 17.67 -27.74 -0.37
N HIS A 138 16.65 -27.29 -1.11
CA HIS A 138 15.24 -27.23 -0.67
C HIS A 138 15.05 -26.62 0.74
N VAL A 139 15.84 -25.60 1.07
CA VAL A 139 15.75 -24.91 2.36
C VAL A 139 14.61 -23.91 2.31
N SER A 140 13.86 -23.78 3.42
CA SER A 140 12.82 -22.77 3.53
C SER A 140 13.40 -21.37 3.43
N VAL A 141 12.79 -20.52 2.61
CA VAL A 141 13.29 -19.15 2.32
C VAL A 141 13.56 -18.33 3.57
N TRP A 142 12.71 -18.42 4.59
CA TRP A 142 12.88 -17.67 5.84
C TRP A 142 14.15 -18.07 6.63
N LEU A 143 14.61 -19.31 6.51
CA LEU A 143 15.86 -19.77 7.15
C LEU A 143 17.08 -19.14 6.49
N VAL A 144 16.97 -18.82 5.19
CA VAL A 144 18.03 -18.17 4.42
C VAL A 144 18.01 -16.67 4.67
N THR A 145 16.83 -16.02 4.63
CA THR A 145 16.70 -14.57 4.78
C THR A 145 16.80 -14.09 6.23
N GLY A 146 16.40 -14.92 7.19
CA GLY A 146 16.38 -14.60 8.63
C GLY A 146 17.73 -14.16 9.19
N PRO A 147 18.84 -14.88 8.94
CA PRO A 147 20.17 -14.44 9.34
C PRO A 147 20.57 -13.07 8.80
N PHE A 148 20.28 -12.76 7.54
CA PHE A 148 20.57 -11.44 6.96
C PHE A 148 19.72 -10.33 7.60
N ALA A 149 18.44 -10.60 7.86
CA ALA A 149 17.58 -9.69 8.59
C ALA A 149 18.11 -9.43 10.01
N LEU A 150 18.62 -10.45 10.70
CA LEU A 150 19.23 -10.31 12.01
C LEU A 150 20.52 -9.48 11.97
N VAL A 151 21.37 -9.69 10.96
CA VAL A 151 22.59 -8.87 10.76
C VAL A 151 22.22 -7.40 10.57
N MET A 152 21.19 -7.11 9.78
CA MET A 152 20.71 -5.74 9.59
C MET A 152 20.17 -5.16 10.90
N LEU A 153 19.37 -5.92 11.63
CA LEU A 153 18.81 -5.51 12.91
C LEU A 153 19.91 -5.20 13.95
N ILE A 154 20.93 -6.06 14.05
CA ILE A 154 22.08 -5.86 14.95
C ILE A 154 22.83 -4.59 14.57
N ARG A 155 23.06 -4.37 13.26
CA ARG A 155 23.72 -3.17 12.76
C ARG A 155 22.93 -1.90 13.12
N ASP A 156 21.61 -1.92 12.97
CA ASP A 156 20.76 -0.77 13.24
C ASP A 156 20.69 -0.47 14.75
N ILE A 157 20.60 -1.49 15.59
CA ILE A 157 20.73 -1.36 17.06
C ILE A 157 22.09 -0.76 17.44
N TRP A 158 23.17 -1.25 16.82
CA TRP A 158 24.51 -0.73 17.07
C TRP A 158 24.65 0.73 16.62
N TYR A 159 24.14 1.07 15.43
CA TYR A 159 24.17 2.44 14.89
C TYR A 159 23.44 3.44 15.79
N ASP A 160 22.26 3.06 16.29
CA ASP A 160 21.49 3.83 17.26
C ASP A 160 22.23 3.95 18.61
N SER A 161 22.85 2.87 19.09
CA SER A 161 23.59 2.87 20.36
C SER A 161 24.78 3.82 20.38
N GLN A 162 25.33 4.13 19.19
CA GLN A 162 26.44 5.08 19.00
C GLN A 162 25.96 6.55 18.96
N GLY A 163 24.65 6.80 19.07
CA GLY A 163 24.08 8.16 19.05
C GLY A 163 24.27 8.89 17.72
N LYS A 164 24.57 8.17 16.63
CA LYS A 164 24.86 8.74 15.31
C LYS A 164 23.60 9.21 14.58
N PHE A 165 22.43 8.66 14.93
CA PHE A 165 21.15 9.07 14.37
C PHE A 165 20.50 10.17 15.23
N LYS A 166 20.46 11.41 14.73
CA LYS A 166 19.72 12.50 15.38
C LYS A 166 18.26 12.44 14.94
N GLY A 167 17.36 12.14 15.88
CA GLY A 167 15.92 11.92 15.66
C GLY A 167 15.12 13.10 15.07
N SER A 168 15.74 14.26 14.80
CA SER A 168 15.08 15.44 14.24
C SER A 168 14.38 15.17 12.90
N HIS A 169 14.92 14.26 12.08
CA HIS A 169 14.32 13.90 10.78
C HIS A 169 13.18 12.87 10.88
N LEU A 170 12.94 12.28 12.06
CA LEU A 170 11.92 11.23 12.25
C LEU A 170 10.50 11.80 12.31
N VAL A 171 10.34 13.03 12.82
CA VAL A 171 9.04 13.70 12.98
C VAL A 171 8.46 14.04 11.61
N THR A 172 9.25 14.65 10.71
CA THR A 172 8.85 14.99 9.33
C THR A 172 8.48 13.75 8.48
N LEU A 173 9.10 12.60 8.76
CA LEU A 173 8.86 11.34 8.03
C LEU A 173 7.72 10.48 8.61
N SER A 174 7.32 10.70 9.87
CA SER A 174 6.29 9.92 10.58
C SER A 174 4.91 10.56 10.49
N THR A 175 4.81 11.89 10.50
CA THR A 175 3.52 12.60 10.47
C THR A 175 2.88 12.67 9.09
N GLY A 176 3.58 12.34 7.99
CA GLY A 176 3.01 12.44 6.65
C GLY A 176 2.55 13.85 6.24
N GLY A 177 2.73 14.85 7.10
CA GLY A 177 2.55 16.26 6.86
C GLY A 177 3.84 16.95 7.25
N MET A 178 4.44 17.66 6.29
CA MET A 178 5.39 18.71 6.62
C MET A 178 4.65 19.74 7.45
N ASP A 179 5.14 19.99 8.65
CA ASP A 179 4.68 21.08 9.48
C ASP A 179 4.94 22.41 8.76
N LYS A 180 4.06 23.39 8.93
CA LYS A 180 4.17 24.69 8.24
C LYS A 180 5.46 25.43 8.62
N ASP A 181 6.05 25.10 9.76
CA ASP A 181 7.25 25.75 10.28
C ASP A 181 8.54 25.29 9.58
N GLU A 182 8.57 24.10 8.94
CA GLU A 182 9.73 23.63 8.17
C GLU A 182 9.86 24.33 6.80
N LYS A 183 8.80 25.01 6.33
CA LYS A 183 8.88 25.91 5.16
C LYS A 183 9.80 27.11 5.43
N MET A 184 10.00 27.49 6.70
CA MET A 184 10.77 28.70 7.05
C MET A 184 12.27 28.43 7.21
N ASP A 185 12.69 27.17 7.36
CA ASP A 185 14.12 26.80 7.43
C ASP A 185 14.68 26.30 6.09
N ILE A 186 13.82 25.80 5.18
CA ILE A 186 14.24 25.33 3.84
C ILE A 186 14.32 26.47 2.82
N CYS A 187 13.71 27.62 3.11
CA CYS A 187 13.99 28.86 2.42
C CYS A 187 14.68 29.82 3.38
N THR A 188 15.88 30.25 2.98
CA THR A 188 16.50 31.52 3.37
C THR A 188 17.14 31.64 4.77
N ASN A 189 18.40 31.27 4.86
CA ASN A 189 19.36 32.11 5.60
C ASN A 189 20.56 32.48 4.73
N THR A 190 21.04 31.57 3.86
CA THR A 190 22.20 31.84 3.00
C THR A 190 21.88 32.79 1.83
N ASP A 191 20.66 32.76 1.31
CA ASP A 191 20.23 33.64 0.20
C ASP A 191 19.73 35.01 0.68
N ILE A 192 19.24 35.12 1.92
CA ILE A 192 18.84 36.41 2.50
C ILE A 192 20.04 37.16 3.05
N GLU A 193 21.01 36.50 3.70
CA GLU A 193 22.23 37.18 4.15
C GLU A 193 23.07 37.71 2.98
N SER A 194 23.18 36.95 1.88
CA SER A 194 23.86 37.40 0.66
C SER A 194 23.08 38.50 -0.08
N ALA A 195 21.74 38.47 -0.08
CA ALA A 195 20.92 39.56 -0.63
C ALA A 195 20.96 40.85 0.24
N ILE A 196 21.11 40.72 1.56
CA ILE A 196 21.23 41.83 2.50
C ILE A 196 22.64 42.46 2.45
N GLU A 197 23.71 41.67 2.30
CA GLU A 197 25.07 42.19 2.10
C GLU A 197 25.23 42.89 0.74
N THR A 198 24.58 42.38 -0.31
CA THR A 198 24.59 43.02 -1.63
C THR A 198 23.83 44.35 -1.62
N ARG A 199 22.79 44.51 -0.78
CA ARG A 199 22.05 45.77 -0.62
C ARG A 199 22.69 46.81 0.30
N LYS A 200 23.64 46.43 1.17
CA LYS A 200 24.39 47.40 1.98
C LYS A 200 25.43 48.20 1.16
N ASN A 201 25.84 47.69 0.01
CA ASN A 201 26.87 48.30 -0.85
C ASN A 201 26.33 48.94 -2.15
N GLY A 202 25.03 48.83 -2.44
CA GLY A 202 24.42 49.35 -3.66
C GLY A 202 23.57 50.60 -3.39
N THR A 203 24.05 51.75 -3.84
CA THR A 203 23.30 53.00 -3.86
C THR A 203 22.29 52.95 -5.01
N ASP A 204 21.02 52.64 -4.75
CA ASP A 204 19.97 53.18 -5.62
C ASP A 204 18.60 53.29 -4.96
N LYS A 205 18.00 54.47 -5.14
CA LYS A 205 16.68 54.83 -4.62
C LYS A 205 15.66 54.53 -5.71
N GLY A 206 14.69 53.67 -5.41
CA GLY A 206 13.38 53.72 -6.06
C GLY A 206 12.87 52.38 -6.59
N SER A 207 12.08 51.69 -5.78
CA SER A 207 10.81 51.09 -6.20
C SER A 207 10.04 50.60 -4.96
N THR A 208 8.72 50.77 -5.01
CA THR A 208 7.77 50.76 -3.89
C THR A 208 7.46 49.37 -3.33
N LEU A 209 7.16 49.35 -2.03
CA LEU A 209 6.76 48.22 -1.17
C LEU A 209 5.38 47.60 -1.53
N SER A 210 5.05 47.51 -2.82
CA SER A 210 3.75 47.06 -3.35
C SER A 210 3.84 45.76 -4.17
N GLU A 211 5.02 45.33 -4.60
CA GLU A 211 5.18 44.09 -5.39
C GLU A 211 5.44 42.82 -4.56
N ILE A 212 5.64 42.94 -3.25
CA ILE A 212 5.90 41.77 -2.37
C ILE A 212 4.60 41.15 -1.84
N LYS A 213 3.44 41.82 -1.97
CA LYS A 213 2.17 41.30 -1.44
C LYS A 213 1.42 40.30 -2.34
N VAL A 214 1.89 40.02 -3.56
CA VAL A 214 1.20 39.09 -4.50
C VAL A 214 1.72 37.65 -4.41
N VAL A 215 2.85 37.39 -3.75
CA VAL A 215 3.44 36.03 -3.64
C VAL A 215 3.01 35.27 -2.37
N ALA A 216 2.28 35.90 -1.45
CA ALA A 216 1.99 35.33 -0.12
C ALA A 216 0.56 34.82 0.11
N GLY A 217 -0.33 34.78 -0.90
CA GLY A 217 -1.59 34.02 -0.86
C GLY A 217 -2.44 34.17 0.42
N LEU A 218 -2.72 35.42 0.82
CA LEU A 218 -3.71 35.74 1.86
C LEU A 218 -4.82 36.57 1.22
N GLU A 219 -5.96 35.95 0.92
CA GLU A 219 -7.19 36.71 0.62
C GLU A 219 -7.84 37.12 1.95
N GLU A 220 -7.70 38.39 2.32
CA GLU A 220 -8.71 39.08 3.11
C GLU A 220 -9.80 39.57 2.14
N THR A 221 -11.03 39.11 2.32
CA THR A 221 -12.21 39.84 1.84
C THR A 221 -13.16 40.07 3.00
N GLY A 222 -13.08 41.28 3.55
CA GLY A 222 -14.20 41.91 4.22
C GLY A 222 -14.57 43.16 3.43
N GLN A 223 -15.79 43.23 2.90
CA GLN A 223 -16.50 44.50 2.77
C GLN A 223 -18.00 44.32 3.02
N ILE A 224 -18.50 45.34 3.71
CA ILE A 224 -19.82 45.59 4.30
C ILE A 224 -20.82 45.96 3.20
N GLN A 225 -22.06 45.44 3.25
CA GLN A 225 -23.25 46.19 2.83
C GLN A 225 -24.57 45.61 3.37
N ASP A 226 -25.18 46.38 4.27
CA ASP A 226 -26.60 46.71 4.45
C ASP A 226 -27.69 45.66 4.14
N SER A 227 -28.35 45.19 5.21
CA SER A 227 -29.62 44.47 5.18
C SER A 227 -30.80 45.43 5.37
N ASN A 228 -31.64 45.57 4.34
CA ASN A 228 -33.05 45.96 4.44
C ASN A 228 -33.77 45.66 3.11
N HIS A 229 -34.52 44.55 3.03
CA HIS A 229 -35.90 44.52 2.53
C HIS A 229 -36.52 43.10 2.49
N SER A 230 -37.61 42.99 3.24
CA SER A 230 -38.87 42.24 3.05
C SER A 230 -39.15 41.39 1.79
N GLY A 231 -39.68 40.17 2.02
CA GLY A 231 -40.90 39.67 1.36
C GLY A 231 -40.77 38.56 0.30
N PRO A 232 -41.83 37.74 0.08
CA PRO A 232 -41.73 36.27 -0.07
C PRO A 232 -42.20 35.71 -1.44
N ASP A 233 -41.94 34.41 -1.72
CA ASP A 233 -42.95 33.39 -2.07
C ASP A 233 -42.47 32.15 -2.88
N SER A 234 -43.01 30.99 -2.46
CA SER A 234 -43.52 29.83 -3.24
C SER A 234 -42.54 28.88 -3.98
N SER A 235 -42.39 27.61 -3.57
CA SER A 235 -43.17 26.39 -3.96
C SER A 235 -42.38 25.52 -4.98
N ALA A 236 -42.34 24.18 -5.03
CA ALA A 236 -42.87 23.05 -4.26
C ALA A 236 -42.19 21.73 -4.74
N SER A 237 -42.19 20.69 -3.87
CA SER A 237 -42.26 19.21 -4.11
C SER A 237 -41.24 18.49 -5.04
N SER A 238 -40.81 17.22 -4.85
CA SER A 238 -41.30 16.06 -4.09
C SER A 238 -40.25 14.91 -4.01
N VAL A 239 -40.14 14.29 -2.81
CA VAL A 239 -40.21 12.84 -2.49
C VAL A 239 -39.59 11.78 -3.43
N LEU A 240 -38.62 11.00 -2.91
CA LEU A 240 -38.71 9.52 -2.84
C LEU A 240 -37.69 8.93 -1.85
N GLU A 241 -38.24 8.17 -0.92
CA GLU A 241 -37.64 7.45 0.20
C GLU A 241 -37.44 5.97 -0.20
N GLY A 242 -36.46 5.26 0.38
CA GLY A 242 -36.21 3.85 0.03
C GLY A 242 -35.12 3.15 0.84
N THR A 243 -35.47 2.77 2.06
CA THR A 243 -34.78 1.98 3.10
C THR A 243 -34.46 0.52 2.70
N VAL A 244 -33.34 -0.05 3.20
CA VAL A 244 -33.15 -1.51 3.43
C VAL A 244 -32.36 -1.70 4.75
N VAL A 245 -33.04 -1.90 5.88
CA VAL A 245 -33.33 -3.17 6.58
C VAL A 245 -32.10 -3.89 7.17
N ALA A 246 -31.93 -3.73 8.48
CA ALA A 246 -31.18 -4.62 9.37
C ALA A 246 -32.17 -5.57 10.09
N LEU A 247 -31.90 -6.87 10.06
CA LEU A 247 -32.65 -7.87 10.82
C LEU A 247 -31.99 -8.08 12.19
N GLY A 248 -32.79 -7.92 13.24
CA GLY A 248 -32.42 -8.16 14.63
C GLY A 248 -32.63 -9.61 15.09
N GLY A 249 -32.10 -9.88 16.27
CA GLY A 249 -32.42 -11.03 17.12
C GLY A 249 -32.52 -10.55 18.58
N SER A 250 -33.66 -10.82 19.20
CA SER A 250 -34.22 -10.27 20.44
C SER A 250 -33.85 -11.07 21.70
N GLY A 251 -33.95 -10.41 22.87
CA GLY A 251 -34.15 -11.03 24.19
C GLY A 251 -33.97 -10.02 25.35
N SER A 252 -34.97 -9.20 25.70
CA SER A 252 -35.87 -9.32 26.89
C SER A 252 -35.16 -9.26 28.26
N GLY A 253 -35.23 -8.14 29.00
CA GLY A 253 -36.19 -7.94 30.11
C GLY A 253 -35.50 -7.45 31.41
N PRO A 254 -36.21 -6.96 32.45
CA PRO A 254 -36.02 -5.57 32.93
C PRO A 254 -35.77 -5.34 34.45
N ALA A 255 -35.51 -4.06 34.80
CA ALA A 255 -35.98 -3.29 35.98
C ALA A 255 -35.24 -3.30 37.35
N ALA A 256 -35.43 -2.16 38.04
CA ALA A 256 -35.12 -1.76 39.43
C ALA A 256 -33.66 -1.38 39.74
N GLY A 257 -33.32 -0.31 40.47
CA GLY A 257 -34.05 0.61 41.33
C GLY A 257 -33.07 1.13 42.41
N GLU A 258 -33.38 2.29 43.00
CA GLU A 258 -32.87 2.82 44.29
C GLU A 258 -31.68 3.82 44.35
N ASP A 259 -32.05 4.95 44.99
CA ASP A 259 -31.34 5.87 45.91
C ASP A 259 -30.29 6.85 45.38
N ALA A 260 -30.56 8.16 45.25
CA ALA A 260 -30.92 9.20 46.23
C ALA A 260 -29.76 9.67 47.13
N GLN A 261 -29.28 10.90 46.91
CA GLN A 261 -29.19 11.99 47.91
C GLN A 261 -28.40 13.23 47.41
N THR A 262 -29.10 14.39 47.35
CA THR A 262 -28.77 15.76 47.83
C THR A 262 -27.34 16.33 47.62
N LYS A 263 -27.08 17.62 47.29
CA LYS A 263 -27.75 18.89 47.65
C LYS A 263 -27.05 20.08 46.94
N GLU A 264 -27.82 21.15 46.68
CA GLU A 264 -27.51 22.62 46.75
C GLU A 264 -26.27 23.19 46.00
N GLN A 265 -26.45 24.02 44.96
CA GLN A 265 -26.77 25.47 44.92
C GLN A 265 -25.52 26.37 44.74
N GLU A 266 -25.45 26.97 43.55
CA GLU A 266 -25.20 28.41 43.28
C GLU A 266 -23.87 29.05 43.72
N SER A 267 -23.08 29.52 42.75
CA SER A 267 -22.63 30.94 42.70
C SER A 267 -21.68 31.19 41.52
N ASP A 268 -22.05 32.19 40.72
CA ASP A 268 -21.19 32.84 39.74
C ASP A 268 -19.97 33.45 40.42
N ASN A 269 -18.79 33.30 39.80
CA ASN A 269 -17.74 34.31 39.93
C ASN A 269 -16.82 34.31 38.71
N ILE A 270 -16.99 35.36 37.91
CA ILE A 270 -16.02 35.83 36.93
C ILE A 270 -14.85 36.42 37.71
N ASN A 271 -13.66 35.86 37.54
CA ASN A 271 -12.43 36.59 37.79
C ASN A 271 -11.36 36.14 36.80
N GLY A 272 -10.87 37.11 36.02
CA GLY A 272 -9.75 36.94 35.13
C GLY A 272 -8.50 36.54 35.92
N SER A 273 -7.85 35.49 35.45
CA SER A 273 -6.46 35.21 35.77
C SER A 273 -5.71 35.07 34.46
N ASN A 274 -4.77 35.99 34.26
CA ASN A 274 -3.66 35.84 33.32
C ASN A 274 -3.07 34.44 33.45
N ASN A 275 -3.20 33.61 32.42
CA ASN A 275 -2.30 32.48 32.22
C ASN A 275 -1.66 32.63 30.85
N ASN A 276 -0.37 32.98 30.89
CA ASN A 276 0.59 32.64 29.84
C ASN A 276 0.61 31.11 29.72
N ASP A 277 -0.29 30.55 28.92
CA ASP A 277 -0.19 29.17 28.48
C ASP A 277 0.87 29.12 27.37
N ASN A 278 2.12 28.98 27.83
CA ASN A 278 3.22 28.41 27.07
C ASN A 278 2.78 27.03 26.57
N ASN A 279 2.09 26.96 25.44
CA ASN A 279 1.83 25.73 24.71
C ASN A 279 3.10 25.26 24.00
N ASN A 280 4.15 25.01 24.77
CA ASN A 280 5.16 24.03 24.41
C ASN A 280 4.58 22.66 24.75
N SER A 281 3.80 22.10 23.82
CA SER A 281 3.46 20.68 23.82
C SER A 281 4.77 19.89 23.67
N THR A 282 5.44 19.67 24.80
CA THR A 282 6.66 18.90 24.89
C THR A 282 6.24 17.46 24.65
N VAL A 283 6.32 17.00 23.40
CA VAL A 283 6.03 15.62 23.01
C VAL A 283 6.84 14.72 23.94
N ARG A 284 6.15 13.99 24.80
CA ARG A 284 6.74 13.11 25.81
C ARG A 284 7.26 11.86 25.09
N THR A 285 8.36 11.99 24.35
CA THR A 285 8.98 10.89 23.61
C THR A 285 9.44 9.83 24.60
N ASN A 286 9.07 8.57 24.39
CA ASN A 286 9.44 7.48 25.28
C ASN A 286 10.97 7.35 25.38
N ALA A 287 11.49 6.92 26.54
CA ALA A 287 12.95 6.75 26.73
C ALA A 287 13.57 5.79 25.69
N PHE A 288 12.77 4.84 25.19
CA PHE A 288 13.16 3.92 24.11
C PHE A 288 13.32 4.63 22.76
N GLU A 289 12.41 5.53 22.39
CA GLU A 289 12.46 6.31 21.13
C GLU A 289 13.70 7.18 21.05
N ARG A 290 14.14 7.72 22.20
CA ARG A 290 15.38 8.49 22.29
C ARG A 290 16.64 7.63 22.19
N ARG A 291 16.57 6.37 22.61
CA ARG A 291 17.73 5.47 22.64
C ARG A 291 17.93 4.71 21.33
N PHE A 292 16.83 4.38 20.65
CA PHE A 292 16.83 3.60 19.40
C PHE A 292 15.89 4.21 18.34
N PRO A 293 16.20 5.40 17.80
CA PRO A 293 15.33 6.09 16.86
C PRO A 293 15.18 5.38 15.50
N LEU A 294 16.25 4.80 14.94
CA LEU A 294 16.19 4.06 13.68
C LEU A 294 15.37 2.78 13.85
N LEU A 295 15.65 2.01 14.91
CA LEU A 295 14.91 0.78 15.21
C LEU A 295 13.42 1.06 15.40
N HIS A 296 13.09 2.14 16.12
CA HIS A 296 11.71 2.55 16.34
C HIS A 296 11.01 2.92 15.02
N ALA A 297 11.67 3.67 14.14
CA ALA A 297 11.11 4.00 12.82
C ALA A 297 10.90 2.77 11.94
N ILE A 298 11.83 1.81 11.96
CA ILE A 298 11.67 0.53 11.25
C ILE A 298 10.48 -0.23 11.83
N ALA A 299 10.40 -0.31 13.16
CA ALA A 299 9.33 -1.03 13.85
C ALA A 299 7.94 -0.47 13.49
N ILE A 300 7.74 0.85 13.49
CA ILE A 300 6.43 1.44 13.13
C ILE A 300 6.07 1.20 11.65
N ARG A 301 7.07 1.11 10.76
CA ARG A 301 6.85 0.91 9.32
C ARG A 301 6.60 -0.55 8.94
N MET A 302 6.92 -1.51 9.81
CA MET A 302 6.66 -2.92 9.54
C MET A 302 5.16 -3.20 9.57
N PRO A 303 4.63 -3.98 8.61
CA PRO A 303 3.20 -4.27 8.52
C PRO A 303 2.79 -5.37 9.53
N TRP A 304 2.88 -5.07 10.83
CA TRP A 304 2.61 -6.03 11.91
C TRP A 304 1.24 -6.69 11.81
N ALA A 305 0.25 -6.00 11.22
CA ALA A 305 -1.09 -6.51 11.01
C ALA A 305 -1.14 -7.76 10.11
N ILE A 306 -0.13 -7.98 9.24
CA ILE A 306 -0.08 -9.15 8.35
C ILE A 306 0.07 -10.45 9.14
N LEU A 307 0.78 -10.43 10.29
CA LEU A 307 1.02 -11.62 11.11
C LEU A 307 -0.28 -12.19 11.74
N PRO A 308 -1.04 -11.44 12.57
CA PRO A 308 -2.29 -11.94 13.13
C PRO A 308 -3.32 -12.19 12.04
N PHE A 309 -3.38 -11.36 10.98
CA PHE A 309 -4.28 -11.59 9.85
C PHE A 309 -4.02 -12.95 9.19
N THR A 310 -2.79 -13.21 8.77
CA THR A 310 -2.42 -14.47 8.11
C THR A 310 -2.64 -15.65 9.05
N PHE A 311 -2.28 -15.53 10.33
CA PHE A 311 -2.50 -16.56 11.34
C PHE A 311 -3.99 -16.90 11.51
N SER A 312 -4.86 -15.91 11.64
CA SER A 312 -6.31 -16.10 11.72
C SER A 312 -6.88 -16.75 10.45
N MET A 313 -6.37 -16.38 9.27
CA MET A 313 -6.80 -16.98 8.01
C MET A 313 -6.37 -18.46 7.90
N PHE A 314 -5.19 -18.84 8.39
CA PHE A 314 -4.79 -20.24 8.48
C PHE A 314 -5.71 -21.03 9.41
N ILE A 315 -6.06 -20.49 10.58
CA ILE A 315 -7.01 -21.13 11.51
C ILE A 315 -8.37 -21.32 10.83
N MET A 316 -8.86 -20.31 10.11
CA MET A 316 -10.14 -20.38 9.41
C MET A 316 -10.15 -21.47 8.34
N VAL A 317 -9.09 -21.55 7.51
CA VAL A 317 -8.97 -22.60 6.49
C VAL A 317 -8.84 -23.98 7.14
N GLU A 318 -8.15 -24.11 8.27
CA GLU A 318 -8.04 -25.37 9.00
C GLU A 318 -9.39 -25.79 9.61
N GLY A 319 -10.17 -24.85 10.14
CA GLY A 319 -11.54 -25.11 10.60
C GLY A 319 -12.45 -25.58 9.46
N LEU A 320 -12.29 -25.01 8.26
CA LEU A 320 -13.01 -25.44 7.05
C LEU A 320 -12.59 -26.84 6.60
N SER A 321 -11.30 -27.17 6.73
CA SER A 321 -10.75 -28.51 6.50
C SER A 321 -11.36 -29.54 7.46
N HIS A 322 -11.36 -29.25 8.76
CA HIS A 322 -11.94 -30.12 9.78
C HIS A 322 -13.46 -30.32 9.60
N SER A 323 -14.14 -29.35 9.01
CA SER A 323 -15.58 -29.42 8.68
C SER A 323 -15.87 -30.22 7.40
N GLY A 324 -14.85 -30.71 6.68
CA GLY A 324 -15.00 -31.53 5.47
C GLY A 324 -15.24 -30.76 4.16
N TRP A 325 -15.34 -29.43 4.20
CA TRP A 325 -15.60 -28.60 3.01
C TRP A 325 -14.47 -28.68 1.98
N ILE A 326 -13.21 -28.79 2.43
CA ILE A 326 -12.04 -28.90 1.54
C ILE A 326 -12.15 -30.16 0.67
N ALA A 327 -12.67 -31.26 1.21
CA ALA A 327 -12.85 -32.51 0.45
C ALA A 327 -13.87 -32.34 -0.69
N ILE A 328 -14.96 -31.60 -0.45
CA ILE A 328 -15.99 -31.29 -1.45
C ILE A 328 -15.40 -30.40 -2.54
N PHE A 329 -14.71 -29.33 -2.16
CA PHE A 329 -14.09 -28.41 -3.12
C PHE A 329 -13.01 -29.09 -3.95
N ALA A 330 -12.24 -30.01 -3.37
CA ALA A 330 -11.25 -30.80 -4.11
C ALA A 330 -11.92 -31.69 -5.17
N SER A 331 -13.05 -32.32 -4.85
CA SER A 331 -13.84 -33.08 -5.82
C SER A 331 -14.49 -32.24 -6.91
N TRP A 332 -14.75 -30.95 -6.67
CA TRP A 332 -15.17 -30.01 -7.71
C TRP A 332 -13.99 -29.56 -8.56
N ALA A 333 -12.84 -29.29 -7.93
CA ALA A 333 -11.62 -28.89 -8.61
C ALA A 333 -11.18 -29.93 -9.64
N THR A 334 -11.23 -31.23 -9.34
CA THR A 334 -10.89 -32.29 -10.32
C THR A 334 -11.75 -32.26 -11.57
N LYS A 335 -13.03 -31.91 -11.45
CA LYS A 335 -13.95 -31.79 -12.60
C LYS A 335 -13.68 -30.54 -13.44
N LEU A 336 -13.14 -29.49 -12.83
CA LEU A 336 -12.81 -28.23 -13.51
C LEU A 336 -11.51 -28.30 -14.32
N VAL A 337 -10.65 -29.30 -14.07
CA VAL A 337 -9.28 -29.35 -14.63
C VAL A 337 -9.00 -30.61 -15.46
N PRO A 338 -9.76 -30.89 -16.54
CA PRO A 338 -9.56 -32.09 -17.36
C PRO A 338 -8.19 -32.16 -18.08
N ASN A 339 -7.49 -31.03 -18.23
CA ASN A 339 -6.17 -30.94 -18.85
C ASN A 339 -5.42 -29.70 -18.32
N TYR A 340 -4.13 -29.56 -18.63
CA TYR A 340 -3.30 -28.47 -18.10
C TYR A 340 -3.74 -27.07 -18.54
N ILE A 341 -4.37 -26.95 -19.72
CA ILE A 341 -4.93 -25.68 -20.20
C ILE A 341 -6.11 -25.26 -19.32
N ALA A 342 -7.07 -26.17 -19.12
CA ALA A 342 -8.21 -25.95 -18.25
C ALA A 342 -7.76 -25.75 -16.80
N ALA A 343 -6.76 -26.48 -16.33
CA ALA A 343 -6.16 -26.30 -15.01
C ALA A 343 -5.66 -24.86 -14.79
N THR A 344 -4.88 -24.36 -15.74
CA THR A 344 -4.29 -23.02 -15.67
C THR A 344 -5.37 -21.94 -15.66
N TYR A 345 -6.31 -21.99 -16.61
CA TYR A 345 -7.37 -20.99 -16.71
C TYR A 345 -8.41 -21.09 -15.59
N ALA A 346 -8.92 -22.28 -15.29
CA ALA A 346 -9.98 -22.46 -14.31
C ALA A 346 -9.49 -22.06 -12.91
N ILE A 347 -8.32 -22.55 -12.49
CA ILE A 347 -7.76 -22.16 -11.19
C ILE A 347 -7.40 -20.67 -11.18
N GLY A 348 -6.78 -20.15 -12.25
CA GLY A 348 -6.47 -18.73 -12.34
C GLY A 348 -7.69 -17.82 -12.19
N PHE A 349 -8.76 -18.07 -12.94
CA PHE A 349 -9.98 -17.27 -12.85
C PHE A 349 -10.74 -17.46 -11.54
N VAL A 350 -10.85 -18.70 -11.03
CA VAL A 350 -11.45 -18.95 -9.71
C VAL A 350 -10.69 -18.19 -8.62
N SER A 351 -9.36 -18.20 -8.67
CA SER A 351 -8.53 -17.42 -7.76
C SER A 351 -8.78 -15.91 -7.86
N VAL A 352 -8.89 -15.35 -9.07
CA VAL A 352 -9.25 -13.93 -9.25
C VAL A 352 -10.61 -13.61 -8.62
N LEU A 353 -11.62 -14.45 -8.84
CA LEU A 353 -12.95 -14.25 -8.26
C LEU A 353 -12.92 -14.32 -6.74
N LEU A 354 -12.24 -15.33 -6.19
CA LEU A 354 -12.13 -15.52 -4.76
C LEU A 354 -11.28 -14.44 -4.07
N CYS A 355 -10.27 -13.86 -4.74
CA CYS A 355 -9.54 -12.68 -4.24
C CYS A 355 -10.51 -11.55 -3.89
N ASN A 356 -11.55 -11.33 -4.69
CA ASN A 356 -12.51 -10.25 -4.48
C ASN A 356 -13.47 -10.52 -3.30
N ILE A 357 -13.57 -11.77 -2.83
CA ILE A 357 -14.43 -12.16 -1.72
C ILE A 357 -13.62 -12.26 -0.43
N PHE A 358 -12.48 -12.94 -0.49
CA PHE A 358 -11.71 -13.32 0.69
C PHE A 358 -10.44 -12.50 0.89
N ASN A 359 -10.00 -11.69 -0.10
CA ASN A 359 -8.63 -11.14 -0.20
C ASN A 359 -7.63 -12.19 -0.72
N ASN A 360 -6.48 -11.74 -1.24
CA ASN A 360 -5.53 -12.59 -1.96
C ASN A 360 -4.85 -13.64 -1.07
N VAL A 361 -4.51 -13.34 0.18
CA VAL A 361 -3.84 -14.26 1.10
C VAL A 361 -4.70 -15.47 1.50
N PRO A 362 -5.86 -15.30 2.16
CA PRO A 362 -6.70 -16.43 2.56
C PRO A 362 -7.23 -17.25 1.39
N MET A 363 -7.56 -16.60 0.26
CA MET A 363 -7.90 -17.30 -0.96
C MET A 363 -6.77 -18.24 -1.38
N THR A 364 -5.53 -17.75 -1.39
CA THR A 364 -4.38 -18.56 -1.81
C THR A 364 -4.17 -19.76 -0.89
N ILE A 365 -4.30 -19.56 0.43
CA ILE A 365 -4.22 -20.65 1.42
C ILE A 365 -5.33 -21.67 1.14
N LEU A 366 -6.57 -21.22 0.97
CA LEU A 366 -7.72 -22.08 0.70
C LEU A 366 -7.53 -22.92 -0.57
N VAL A 367 -7.22 -22.29 -1.70
CA VAL A 367 -7.06 -22.99 -2.99
C VAL A 367 -5.84 -23.92 -2.96
N ALA A 368 -4.73 -23.51 -2.35
CA ALA A 368 -3.58 -24.41 -2.17
C ALA A 368 -3.96 -25.67 -1.38
N ARG A 369 -4.74 -25.54 -0.28
CA ARG A 369 -5.21 -26.69 0.49
C ARG A 369 -6.16 -27.59 -0.28
N ILE A 370 -7.05 -27.01 -1.09
CA ILE A 370 -7.96 -27.75 -1.97
C ILE A 370 -7.16 -28.61 -2.96
N LEU A 371 -6.15 -28.03 -3.60
CA LEU A 371 -5.36 -28.71 -4.62
C LEU A 371 -4.34 -29.70 -4.03
N GLN A 372 -4.05 -29.63 -2.73
CA GLN A 372 -3.25 -30.63 -2.01
C GLN A 372 -4.07 -31.80 -1.45
N HIS A 373 -5.40 -31.67 -1.40
CA HIS A 373 -6.25 -32.67 -0.79
C HIS A 373 -6.20 -34.01 -1.55
N PRO A 374 -6.25 -35.17 -0.87
CA PRO A 374 -6.20 -36.49 -1.52
C PRO A 374 -7.22 -36.67 -2.65
N ASN A 375 -8.45 -36.18 -2.49
CA ASN A 375 -9.48 -36.22 -3.55
C ASN A 375 -9.05 -35.56 -4.86
N PHE A 376 -8.11 -34.60 -4.81
CA PHE A 376 -7.51 -33.98 -5.99
C PHE A 376 -6.26 -34.72 -6.43
N THR A 377 -5.29 -34.90 -5.54
CA THR A 377 -3.94 -35.41 -5.87
C THR A 377 -3.91 -36.88 -6.28
N THR A 378 -4.89 -37.69 -5.85
CA THR A 378 -5.02 -39.10 -6.26
C THR A 378 -5.83 -39.28 -7.55
N SER A 379 -6.41 -38.20 -8.09
CA SER A 379 -7.16 -38.27 -9.33
C SER A 379 -6.25 -38.66 -10.49
N PRO A 380 -6.68 -39.54 -11.42
CA PRO A 380 -5.92 -39.83 -12.64
C PRO A 380 -5.66 -38.59 -13.51
N LEU A 381 -6.44 -37.52 -13.32
CA LEU A 381 -6.31 -36.25 -14.02
C LEU A 381 -5.22 -35.34 -13.43
N ALA A 382 -4.72 -35.62 -12.22
CA ALA A 382 -3.69 -34.82 -11.55
C ALA A 382 -2.28 -35.17 -12.06
N THR A 383 -2.08 -35.14 -13.38
CA THR A 383 -0.76 -35.33 -13.99
C THR A 383 0.17 -34.16 -13.64
N PRO A 384 1.50 -34.32 -13.78
CA PRO A 384 2.46 -33.25 -13.46
C PRO A 384 2.18 -31.91 -14.17
N GLU A 385 1.71 -31.97 -15.41
CA GLU A 385 1.35 -30.80 -16.22
C GLU A 385 0.11 -30.09 -15.66
N VAL A 386 -0.91 -30.86 -15.28
CA VAL A 386 -2.14 -30.33 -14.65
C VAL A 386 -1.83 -29.71 -13.30
N VAL A 387 -1.02 -30.37 -12.48
CA VAL A 387 -0.60 -29.85 -11.17
C VAL A 387 0.19 -28.54 -11.32
N LYS A 388 1.10 -28.47 -12.30
CA LYS A 388 1.81 -27.21 -12.61
C LYS A 388 0.87 -26.12 -13.12
N GLY A 389 -0.09 -26.47 -13.98
CA GLY A 389 -1.12 -25.55 -14.44
C GLY A 389 -1.95 -24.98 -13.28
N CYS A 390 -2.38 -25.83 -12.35
CA CYS A 390 -3.08 -25.38 -11.14
C CYS A 390 -2.22 -24.47 -10.28
N LEU A 391 -0.96 -24.83 -10.02
CA LEU A 391 -0.05 -24.05 -9.18
C LEU A 391 0.22 -22.65 -9.78
N PHE A 392 0.67 -22.59 -11.02
CA PHE A 392 1.01 -21.32 -11.66
C PHE A 392 -0.24 -20.50 -12.00
N GLY A 393 -1.36 -21.16 -12.34
CA GLY A 393 -2.67 -20.52 -12.42
C GLY A 393 -3.07 -19.83 -11.11
N LEU A 394 -2.93 -20.52 -9.97
CA LEU A 394 -3.17 -19.96 -8.62
C LEU A 394 -2.26 -18.75 -8.33
N ILE A 395 -0.97 -18.84 -8.67
CA ILE A 395 -0.02 -17.74 -8.46
C ILE A 395 -0.41 -16.52 -9.30
N VAL A 396 -0.71 -16.71 -10.60
CA VAL A 396 -1.18 -15.63 -11.48
C VAL A 396 -2.47 -15.02 -10.95
N GLY A 397 -3.46 -15.86 -10.61
CA GLY A 397 -4.76 -15.41 -10.12
C GLY A 397 -4.68 -14.66 -8.80
N SER A 398 -3.83 -15.11 -7.87
CA SER A 398 -3.64 -14.45 -6.57
C SER A 398 -2.94 -13.09 -6.66
N ASN A 399 -1.94 -12.94 -7.54
CA ASN A 399 -1.22 -11.67 -7.72
C ASN A 399 -1.99 -10.67 -8.58
N LEU A 400 -2.57 -11.12 -9.69
CA LEU A 400 -3.27 -10.21 -10.60
C LEU A 400 -4.70 -9.93 -10.15
N GLY A 401 -5.34 -10.90 -9.50
CA GLY A 401 -6.67 -10.71 -8.89
C GLY A 401 -6.67 -9.63 -7.81
N ALA A 402 -5.55 -9.47 -7.10
CA ALA A 402 -5.32 -8.45 -6.06
C ALA A 402 -5.43 -6.99 -6.55
N CYS A 403 -5.42 -6.76 -7.88
CA CYS A 403 -5.62 -5.43 -8.46
C CYS A 403 -7.04 -5.18 -8.98
N THR A 404 -7.90 -6.19 -9.03
CA THR A 404 -9.18 -6.06 -9.74
C THR A 404 -10.17 -5.14 -9.02
N THR A 405 -10.21 -5.19 -7.68
CA THR A 405 -10.97 -4.27 -6.83
C THR A 405 -10.10 -3.78 -5.66
N LEU A 406 -10.48 -2.67 -5.01
CA LEU A 406 -9.76 -2.18 -3.82
C LEU A 406 -9.77 -3.17 -2.65
N ILE A 407 -10.83 -4.00 -2.54
CA ILE A 407 -11.03 -4.93 -1.44
C ILE A 407 -10.22 -6.23 -1.65
N SER A 408 -9.83 -6.50 -2.90
CA SER A 408 -9.17 -7.75 -3.28
C SER A 408 -7.78 -7.95 -2.68
N SER A 409 -7.13 -6.90 -2.19
CA SER A 409 -5.83 -6.96 -1.53
C SER A 409 -5.70 -5.99 -0.37
N LEU A 410 -4.90 -6.37 0.64
CA LEU A 410 -4.51 -5.44 1.70
C LEU A 410 -3.75 -4.24 1.13
N ALA A 411 -2.87 -4.46 0.14
CA ALA A 411 -2.19 -3.42 -0.61
C ALA A 411 -3.16 -2.36 -1.16
N GLY A 412 -4.28 -2.78 -1.77
CA GLY A 412 -5.30 -1.88 -2.29
C GLY A 412 -5.93 -0.98 -1.22
N LEU A 413 -6.22 -1.55 -0.04
CA LEU A 413 -6.75 -0.79 1.10
C LEU A 413 -5.73 0.18 1.67
N MET A 414 -4.47 -0.23 1.76
CA MET A 414 -3.36 0.60 2.23
C MET A 414 -3.09 1.75 1.26
N TRP A 415 -3.12 1.48 -0.04
CA TRP A 415 -3.04 2.48 -1.10
C TRP A 415 -4.13 3.56 -0.96
N ASP A 416 -5.40 3.14 -0.84
CA ASP A 416 -6.53 4.07 -0.67
C ASP A 416 -6.41 4.90 0.63
N SER A 417 -5.97 4.28 1.72
CA SER A 417 -5.72 5.00 2.99
C SER A 417 -4.59 6.03 2.86
N VAL A 418 -3.49 5.67 2.19
CA VAL A 418 -2.37 6.59 1.95
C VAL A 418 -2.81 7.77 1.09
N LEU A 419 -3.58 7.52 0.03
CA LEU A 419 -4.11 8.59 -0.82
C LEU A 419 -4.99 9.56 -0.03
N LYS A 420 -5.93 9.04 0.76
CA LYS A 420 -6.81 9.85 1.61
C LYS A 420 -6.02 10.72 2.59
N ASN A 421 -4.98 10.18 3.21
CA ASN A 421 -4.11 10.92 4.12
C ASN A 421 -3.32 12.04 3.42
N LYS A 422 -3.17 11.98 2.09
CA LYS A 422 -2.47 12.97 1.27
C LYS A 422 -3.42 13.87 0.48
N ASN A 423 -4.70 13.91 0.83
CA ASN A 423 -5.73 14.67 0.12
C ASN A 423 -5.87 14.31 -1.37
N ALA A 424 -5.49 13.08 -1.74
CA ALA A 424 -5.71 12.50 -3.06
C ALA A 424 -6.78 11.41 -2.95
N SER A 425 -7.57 11.20 -4.01
CA SER A 425 -8.52 10.09 -4.03
C SER A 425 -8.85 9.70 -5.47
N VAL A 426 -8.89 8.39 -5.72
CA VAL A 426 -9.40 7.80 -6.97
C VAL A 426 -10.82 7.26 -6.78
N GLY A 427 -11.19 6.92 -5.54
CA GLY A 427 -12.47 6.30 -5.20
C GLY A 427 -12.61 4.86 -5.69
N PHE A 428 -13.51 4.10 -5.06
CA PHE A 428 -13.74 2.68 -5.39
C PHE A 428 -14.13 2.47 -6.86
N TRP A 429 -15.10 3.24 -7.35
CA TRP A 429 -15.60 3.11 -8.71
C TRP A 429 -14.59 3.57 -9.76
N GLY A 430 -13.79 4.60 -9.46
CA GLY A 430 -12.70 5.03 -10.32
C GLY A 430 -11.65 3.92 -10.44
N PHE A 431 -11.22 3.37 -9.31
CA PHE A 431 -10.27 2.26 -9.28
C PHE A 431 -10.78 1.04 -10.05
N LEU A 432 -12.03 0.64 -9.80
CA LEU A 432 -12.67 -0.50 -10.45
C LEU A 432 -12.76 -0.31 -11.96
N ARG A 433 -13.20 0.86 -12.42
CA ARG A 433 -13.34 1.18 -13.84
C ARG A 433 -11.99 1.03 -14.57
N TRP A 434 -10.93 1.61 -14.03
CA TRP A 434 -9.61 1.52 -14.66
C TRP A 434 -9.08 0.09 -14.67
N ASN A 435 -9.17 -0.63 -13.55
CA ASN A 435 -8.68 -2.02 -13.50
C ASN A 435 -9.51 -2.99 -14.35
N MET A 436 -10.83 -2.83 -14.45
CA MET A 436 -11.66 -3.71 -15.27
C MET A 436 -11.41 -3.55 -16.77
N THR A 437 -10.82 -2.44 -17.20
CA THR A 437 -10.37 -2.31 -18.59
C THR A 437 -9.00 -2.96 -18.84
N VAL A 438 -8.09 -2.94 -17.86
CA VAL A 438 -6.70 -3.42 -18.04
C VAL A 438 -6.53 -4.87 -17.59
N MET A 439 -6.93 -5.18 -16.36
CA MET A 439 -6.56 -6.42 -15.69
C MET A 439 -7.13 -7.68 -16.35
N PRO A 440 -8.36 -7.74 -16.89
CA PRO A 440 -8.84 -8.94 -17.57
C PRO A 440 -7.95 -9.35 -18.76
N VAL A 441 -7.43 -8.39 -19.51
CA VAL A 441 -6.52 -8.63 -20.64
C VAL A 441 -5.16 -9.12 -20.14
N VAL A 442 -4.61 -8.47 -19.11
CA VAL A 442 -3.33 -8.87 -18.50
C VAL A 442 -3.43 -10.28 -17.92
N ILE A 443 -4.51 -10.60 -17.20
CA ILE A 443 -4.75 -11.93 -16.61
C ILE A 443 -4.83 -12.99 -17.70
N PHE A 444 -5.63 -12.75 -18.75
CA PHE A 444 -5.78 -13.71 -19.85
C PHE A 444 -4.44 -13.98 -20.53
N ILE A 445 -3.65 -12.94 -20.81
CA ILE A 445 -2.33 -13.07 -21.44
C ILE A 445 -1.34 -13.78 -20.50
N ALA A 446 -1.31 -13.43 -19.20
CA ALA A 446 -0.44 -14.08 -18.23
C ALA A 446 -0.71 -15.60 -18.15
N LEU A 447 -1.98 -15.99 -18.09
CA LEU A 447 -2.39 -17.40 -18.09
C LEU A 447 -2.05 -18.09 -19.43
N SER A 448 -2.19 -17.39 -20.56
CA SER A 448 -1.77 -17.89 -21.88
C SER A 448 -0.27 -18.19 -21.93
N VAL A 449 0.57 -17.32 -21.34
CA VAL A 449 2.01 -17.53 -21.27
C VAL A 449 2.33 -18.77 -20.44
N VAL A 450 1.70 -18.94 -19.28
CA VAL A 450 1.88 -20.15 -18.45
C VAL A 450 1.48 -21.42 -19.22
N VAL A 451 0.36 -21.39 -19.94
CA VAL A 451 -0.07 -22.51 -20.80
C VAL A 451 0.99 -22.82 -21.87
N ALA A 452 1.53 -21.79 -22.52
CA ALA A 452 2.58 -21.96 -23.53
C ALA A 452 3.88 -22.52 -22.93
N GLU A 453 4.28 -22.07 -21.74
CA GLU A 453 5.46 -22.59 -21.04
C GLU A 453 5.30 -24.07 -20.68
N ILE A 454 4.12 -24.48 -20.20
CA ILE A 454 3.83 -25.89 -19.90
C ILE A 454 3.90 -26.72 -21.18
N ALA A 455 3.30 -26.24 -22.27
CA ALA A 455 3.28 -26.94 -23.55
C ALA A 455 4.67 -27.10 -24.22
N ILE A 456 5.64 -26.25 -23.85
CA ILE A 456 7.02 -26.33 -24.37
C ILE A 456 7.89 -27.24 -23.51
N MET A 457 7.65 -27.28 -22.20
CA MET A 457 8.48 -28.02 -21.24
C MET A 457 8.04 -29.47 -21.00
N PHE A 458 6.83 -29.84 -21.43
CA PHE A 458 6.27 -31.19 -21.37
C PHE A 458 5.78 -31.59 -22.76
#